data_AF-W1YJP9-F1
#
_entry.id   AF-W1YJP9-F1
#
_cell.length_a   1.000
_cell.length_b   1.000
_cell.length_c   1.000
_cell.angle_alpha   90.00
_cell.angle_beta   90.00
_cell.angle_gamma   90.00
#
_symmetry.space_group_name_H-M   'P 1'
#
loop_
_entity.id
_entity.type
_entity.pdbx_description
1 polymer ?
#
loop_
_entity_poly.entity_id
_entity_poly.type
_entity_poly.pdbx_seq_one_letter_code
_entity_poly.pdbx_strand_id
1 'polypeptide(L)'
;QWIWLEDQLNAGNLPEGSDQFNSLQEKLIDRFVELREQYGFQLLHLTCCRDTVEDRGTIQYLQDCATEAEIATEFLYIDDIGLG
;
A
#
# COMPACT_ATOMS: atom_id res chain seq x y z
N GLN A 1 10.94 9.14 13.87
CA GLN A 1 9.68 8.44 14.20
C GLN A 1 9.91 7.00 14.73
N TRP A 2 11.15 6.50 14.78
CA TRP A 2 11.51 5.18 15.32
C TRP A 2 11.77 5.13 16.84
N ILE A 3 12.26 6.24 17.40
CA ILE A 3 12.66 6.35 18.82
C ILE A 3 11.53 5.97 19.78
N TRP A 4 10.27 6.35 19.50
CA TRP A 4 9.15 6.02 20.40
C TRP A 4 8.88 4.51 20.50
N LEU A 5 8.93 3.77 19.39
CA LEU A 5 8.67 2.33 19.39
C LEU A 5 9.81 1.60 20.12
N GLU A 6 11.06 1.98 19.83
CA GLU A 6 12.24 1.45 20.49
C GLU A 6 12.23 1.73 22.00
N ASP A 7 11.89 2.97 22.41
CA ASP A 7 11.78 3.34 23.82
C ASP A 7 10.71 2.54 24.56
N GLN A 8 9.55 2.31 23.92
CA GLN A 8 8.46 1.55 24.52
C GLN A 8 8.74 0.04 24.60
N LEU A 9 9.44 -0.52 23.62
CA LEU A 9 9.94 -1.90 23.68
C LEU A 9 11.01 -2.06 24.76
N ASN A 10 11.99 -1.14 24.81
CA ASN A 10 13.05 -1.14 25.82
C ASN A 10 12.50 -0.95 27.25
N ALA A 11 11.42 -0.17 27.41
CA ALA A 11 10.74 0.02 28.68
C ALA A 11 9.86 -1.19 29.09
N GLY A 12 9.71 -2.22 28.25
CA GLY A 12 8.84 -3.37 28.50
C GLY A 12 7.35 -3.05 28.45
N ASN A 13 6.97 -1.89 27.88
CA ASN A 13 5.59 -1.45 27.78
C ASN A 13 4.84 -2.09 26.60
N LEU A 14 5.57 -2.74 25.69
CA LEU A 14 5.02 -3.41 24.50
C LEU A 14 5.51 -4.87 24.43
N PRO A 15 4.68 -5.79 23.93
CA PRO A 15 5.11 -7.16 23.63
C PRO A 15 6.31 -7.20 22.68
N GLU A 16 7.17 -8.20 22.85
CA GLU A 16 8.29 -8.46 21.94
C GLU A 16 7.77 -8.71 20.51
N GLY A 17 8.37 -8.04 19.52
CA GLY A 17 7.93 -8.09 18.13
C GLY A 17 6.79 -7.12 17.77
N SER A 18 6.40 -6.21 18.67
CA SER A 18 5.49 -5.11 18.31
C SER A 18 6.11 -4.26 17.20
N ASP A 19 5.35 -4.04 16.12
CA ASP A 19 5.74 -3.14 15.05
C ASP A 19 4.92 -1.83 15.09
N GLN A 20 5.41 -0.84 14.34
CA GLN A 20 4.54 0.19 13.80
C GLN A 20 4.10 -0.25 12.41
N PHE A 21 2.91 0.20 11.98
CA PHE A 21 2.31 -0.07 10.67
C PHE A 21 3.24 0.21 9.45
N ASN A 22 4.38 0.87 9.65
CA ASN A 22 5.47 1.00 8.67
C ASN A 22 5.91 -0.36 8.10
N SER A 23 5.96 -1.43 8.90
CA SER A 23 6.36 -2.76 8.39
C SER A 23 5.40 -3.28 7.32
N LEU A 24 4.10 -2.97 7.45
CA LEU A 24 3.12 -3.34 6.43
C LEU A 24 3.34 -2.56 5.14
N GLN A 25 3.60 -1.25 5.23
CA GLN A 25 3.91 -0.41 4.08
C GLN A 25 5.16 -0.93 3.34
N GLU A 26 6.26 -1.15 4.06
CA GLU A 26 7.51 -1.68 3.50
C GLU A 26 7.28 -3.01 2.77
N LYS A 27 6.54 -3.95 3.38
CA LYS A 27 6.20 -5.23 2.76
C LYS A 27 5.31 -5.09 1.52
N LEU A 28 4.41 -4.11 1.50
CA LEU A 28 3.57 -3.86 0.32
C LEU A 28 4.41 -3.31 -0.84
N ILE A 29 5.32 -2.37 -0.56
CA ILE A 29 6.25 -1.81 -1.54
C ILE A 29 7.14 -2.92 -2.11
N ASP A 30 7.79 -3.71 -1.25
CA ASP A 30 8.63 -4.84 -1.66
C ASP A 30 7.86 -5.82 -2.55
N ARG A 31 6.61 -6.13 -2.17
CA ARG A 31 5.78 -7.03 -2.96
C ARG A 31 5.43 -6.47 -4.33
N PHE A 32 5.20 -5.16 -4.44
CA PHE A 32 4.98 -4.51 -5.74
C PHE A 32 6.22 -4.59 -6.64
N VAL A 33 7.43 -4.39 -6.08
CA VAL A 33 8.69 -4.56 -6.82
C VAL A 33 8.80 -5.98 -7.37
N GLU A 34 8.58 -7.00 -6.53
CA GLU A 34 8.63 -8.41 -6.94
C GLU A 34 7.63 -8.70 -8.08
N LEU A 35 6.39 -8.22 -7.96
CA LEU A 35 5.36 -8.41 -8.97
C LEU A 35 5.74 -7.75 -10.29
N ARG A 36 6.26 -6.51 -10.25
CA ARG A 36 6.73 -5.77 -11.42
C ARG A 36 7.83 -6.55 -12.15
N GLU A 37 8.82 -7.05 -11.42
CA GLU A 37 9.92 -7.84 -11.98
C GLU A 37 9.46 -9.18 -12.55
N GLN A 38 8.53 -9.85 -11.87
CA GLN A 38 8.01 -11.15 -12.27
C GLN A 38 7.15 -11.07 -13.55
N TYR A 39 6.33 -10.02 -13.69
CA TYR A 39 5.32 -9.92 -14.76
C TYR A 39 5.61 -8.84 -15.81
N GLY A 40 6.57 -7.94 -15.56
CA GLY A 40 7.03 -6.93 -16.51
C GLY A 40 6.04 -5.81 -16.81
N PHE A 41 5.02 -5.61 -15.97
CA PHE A 41 4.09 -4.49 -16.13
C PHE A 41 4.73 -3.18 -15.68
N GLN A 42 4.33 -2.08 -16.30
CA GLN A 42 4.82 -0.73 -15.98
C GLN A 42 3.70 0.19 -15.48
N LEU A 43 2.44 -0.21 -15.68
CA LEU A 43 1.25 0.54 -15.31
C LEU A 43 0.30 -0.38 -14.55
N LEU A 44 -0.13 0.05 -13.38
CA LEU A 44 -1.11 -0.63 -12.54
C LEU A 44 -2.40 0.19 -12.49
N HIS A 45 -3.50 -0.40 -12.94
CA HIS A 45 -4.81 0.20 -12.77
C HIS A 45 -5.42 -0.29 -11.46
N LEU A 46 -5.86 0.62 -10.60
CA LEU A 46 -6.60 0.29 -9.38
C LEU A 46 -8.00 0.87 -9.46
N THR A 47 -8.95 0.18 -8.83
CA THR A 47 -10.36 0.50 -8.97
C THR A 47 -11.14 0.16 -7.71
N CYS A 48 -12.19 0.93 -7.45
CA CYS A 48 -13.19 0.67 -6.41
C CYS A 48 -14.58 1.12 -6.90
N CYS A 49 -15.62 0.85 -6.10
CA CYS A 49 -16.95 1.42 -6.36
C CYS A 49 -16.94 2.95 -6.13
N ARG A 50 -17.86 3.69 -6.76
CA ARG A 50 -17.87 5.17 -6.75
C ARG A 50 -18.21 5.80 -5.40
N ASP A 51 -19.15 5.19 -4.67
CA ASP A 51 -19.74 5.77 -3.47
C ASP A 51 -19.23 5.10 -2.18
N THR A 52 -17.99 4.59 -2.20
CA THR A 52 -17.33 3.93 -1.08
C THR A 52 -16.05 4.68 -0.70
N VAL A 53 -16.18 5.58 0.27
CA VAL A 53 -15.07 6.41 0.74
C VAL A 53 -13.98 5.56 1.39
N GLU A 54 -14.36 4.50 2.10
CA GLU A 54 -13.42 3.55 2.71
C GLU A 54 -12.55 2.88 1.65
N ASP A 55 -13.17 2.29 0.62
CA ASP A 55 -12.41 1.63 -0.44
C ASP A 55 -11.53 2.62 -1.20
N ARG A 56 -12.01 3.86 -1.41
CA ARG A 56 -11.19 4.90 -2.03
C ARG A 56 -9.92 5.17 -1.22
N GLY A 57 -10.02 5.18 0.12
CA GLY A 57 -8.88 5.31 1.02
C GLY A 57 -7.90 4.14 0.88
N THR A 58 -8.41 2.91 0.86
CA THR A 58 -7.59 1.71 0.66
C THR A 58 -6.89 1.71 -0.69
N ILE A 59 -7.59 2.03 -1.78
CA ILE A 59 -7.01 2.08 -3.12
C ILE A 59 -5.95 3.18 -3.21
N GLN A 60 -6.20 4.36 -2.64
CA GLN A 60 -5.21 5.44 -2.64
C GLN A 60 -3.94 5.02 -1.89
N TYR A 61 -4.07 4.36 -0.73
CA TYR A 61 -2.91 3.87 0.02
C TYR A 61 -2.09 2.84 -0.77
N LEU A 62 -2.76 1.93 -1.49
CA LEU A 62 -2.07 0.98 -2.37
C LEU A 62 -1.42 1.66 -3.58
N GLN A 63 -2.05 2.71 -4.13
CA GLN A 63 -1.43 3.53 -5.19
C GLN A 63 -0.15 4.20 -4.71
N ASP A 64 -0.14 4.72 -3.49
CA ASP A 64 1.03 5.37 -2.91
C ASP A 64 2.17 4.34 -2.72
N CYS A 65 1.86 3.14 -2.18
CA CYS A 65 2.84 2.04 -2.08
C CYS A 65 3.39 1.60 -3.45
N ALA A 66 2.53 1.47 -4.47
CA ALA A 66 2.97 1.10 -5.82
C ALA A 66 3.83 2.20 -6.46
N THR A 67 3.52 3.48 -6.18
CA THR A 67 4.31 4.63 -6.64
C THR A 67 5.71 4.62 -6.00
N GLU A 68 5.82 4.30 -4.72
CA GLU A 68 7.12 4.11 -4.04
C GLU A 68 7.92 2.93 -4.62
N ALA A 69 7.24 1.90 -5.14
CA ALA A 69 7.85 0.82 -5.91
C ALA A 69 8.16 1.19 -7.38
N GLU A 70 8.07 2.46 -7.75
CA GLU A 70 8.29 3.01 -9.10
C GLU A 70 7.39 2.38 -10.17
N ILE A 71 6.14 2.08 -9.82
CA ILE A 71 5.10 1.62 -10.74
C ILE A 71 4.16 2.78 -11.01
N ALA A 72 3.94 3.12 -12.28
CA ALA A 72 2.93 4.12 -12.63
C ALA A 72 1.54 3.58 -12.26
N THR A 73 0.68 4.42 -11.71
CA THR A 73 -0.69 4.02 -11.35
C THR A 73 -1.73 4.89 -12.02
N GLU A 74 -2.86 4.27 -12.37
CA GLU A 74 -4.07 4.96 -12.80
C GLU A 74 -5.26 4.48 -11.99
N PHE A 75 -6.18 5.41 -11.71
CA PHE A 75 -7.41 5.12 -11.00
C PHE A 75 -8.61 5.31 -11.92
N LEU A 76 -9.55 4.38 -11.82
CA LEU A 76 -10.90 4.50 -12.38
C LEU A 76 -11.91 3.81 -11.47
N TYR A 77 -13.18 4.23 -11.51
CA TYR A 77 -14.22 3.50 -10.81
C TYR A 77 -14.66 2.27 -11.61
N ILE A 78 -15.20 1.26 -10.93
CA ILE A 78 -15.63 0.01 -11.57
C ILE A 78 -16.68 0.27 -12.66
N ASP A 79 -17.58 1.23 -12.44
CA ASP A 79 -18.61 1.64 -13.39
C ASP A 79 -18.08 2.41 -14.61
N ASP A 80 -16.80 2.84 -14.59
CA ASP A 80 -16.11 3.38 -15.76
C ASP A 80 -15.51 2.26 -16.65
N ILE A 81 -15.44 1.02 -16.17
CA ILE A 81 -14.90 -0.11 -16.91
C ILE A 81 -15.96 -0.66 -17.87
N GLY A 82 -15.75 -0.46 -19.16
CA GLY A 82 -16.61 -1.02 -20.20
C GLY A 82 -16.21 -0.59 -21.60
N LEU A 83 -16.81 -1.26 -22.59
CA LEU A 83 -16.86 -0.80 -23.96
C LEU A 83 -18.27 -0.21 -24.11
N GLY A 84 -18.36 1.12 -24.24
CA GLY A 84 -19.65 1.85 -24.27
C GLY A 84 -20.69 1.28 -25.23
#